data_AF-W1XLE9-F1
#
_entry.id   AF-W1XLE9-F1
#
_cell.length_a   1.000
_cell.length_b   1.000
_cell.length_c   1.000
_cell.angle_alpha   90.00
_cell.angle_beta   90.00
_cell.angle_gamma   90.00
#
_symmetry.space_group_name_H-M   'P 1'
#
loop_
_entity.id
_entity.type
_entity.pdbx_description
1 polymer ?
#
loop_
_entity_poly.entity_id
_entity_poly.type
_entity_poly.pdbx_seq_one_letter_code
_entity_poly.pdbx_strand_id
1 'polypeptide(L)' 'KEKIHSVVVMGAGEPLQNYDNVLQALQLLHDPMICNISYRKMTISTCGWVPNIYKLADEGLPITLALSLHAT' A
#
# COMPACT_ATOMS: atom_id res chain seq x y z
N LYS A 1 -5.77 23.72 -8.70
CA LYS A 1 -5.95 22.24 -8.61
C LYS A 1 -5.13 21.75 -7.44
N GLU A 2 -5.74 21.07 -6.48
CA GLU A 2 -5.00 20.49 -5.36
C GLU A 2 -4.17 19.30 -5.84
N LYS A 3 -2.92 19.19 -5.37
CA LYS A 3 -2.05 18.06 -5.65
C LYS A 3 -2.24 17.00 -4.57
N ILE A 4 -2.43 15.74 -4.98
CA ILE A 4 -2.44 14.60 -4.07
C ILE A 4 -1.03 14.45 -3.48
N HIS A 5 -0.92 14.47 -2.15
CA HIS A 5 0.37 14.45 -1.47
C HIS A 5 0.80 13.06 -1.00
N SER A 6 -0.17 12.20 -0.65
CA SER A 6 0.01 10.84 -0.15
C SER A 6 -1.21 9.97 -0.45
N VAL A 7 -1.01 8.66 -0.47
CA VAL A 7 -2.07 7.66 -0.65
C VAL A 7 -2.01 6.67 0.52
N VAL A 8 -3.16 6.41 1.13
CA VAL A 8 -3.26 5.50 2.27
C VAL A 8 -4.36 4.48 1.97
N VAL A 9 -4.01 3.20 1.98
CA VAL A 9 -4.95 2.09 1.76
C VAL A 9 -5.50 1.64 3.11
N MET A 10 -6.62 2.25 3.52
CA MET A 10 -7.32 2.04 4.80
C MET A 10 -8.86 1.92 4.64
N GLY A 11 -9.32 1.61 3.42
CA GLY A 11 -10.74 1.56 3.09
C GLY A 11 -11.45 0.28 3.57
N ALA A 12 -12.54 -0.09 2.87
CA ALA A 12 -13.26 -1.32 3.14
C ALA A 12 -12.44 -2.55 2.72
N GLY A 13 -12.39 -3.56 3.60
CA GLY A 13 -11.68 -4.83 3.36
C GLY A 13 -10.22 -4.82 3.82
N GLU A 14 -9.58 -5.98 3.71
CA GLU A 14 -8.18 -6.18 4.09
C GLU A 14 -7.28 -6.11 2.84
N PRO A 15 -6.42 -5.07 2.71
CA PRO A 15 -5.61 -4.87 1.50
C PRO A 15 -4.72 -6.06 1.15
N LEU A 16 -4.14 -6.71 2.16
CA LEU A 16 -3.25 -7.84 1.92
C LEU A 16 -4.00 -9.10 1.47
N GLN A 17 -5.31 -9.24 1.69
CA GLN A 17 -6.07 -10.34 1.10
C GLN A 17 -6.32 -10.14 -0.40
N ASN A 18 -6.25 -8.88 -0.87
CA ASN A 18 -6.39 -8.51 -2.28
C ASN A 18 -5.05 -8.06 -2.88
N TYR A 19 -3.97 -8.78 -2.52
CA TYR A 19 -2.59 -8.35 -2.75
C TYR A 19 -2.29 -7.92 -4.19
N ASP A 20 -2.61 -8.78 -5.18
CA ASP A 20 -2.19 -8.54 -6.56
C ASP A 20 -2.86 -7.28 -7.15
N ASN A 21 -4.15 -7.07 -6.85
CA ASN A 21 -4.86 -5.87 -7.30
C ASN A 21 -4.40 -4.61 -6.56
N VAL A 22 -4.10 -4.70 -5.26
CA VAL A 22 -3.56 -3.58 -4.48
C VAL A 22 -2.18 -3.18 -5.01
N LEU A 23 -1.30 -4.14 -5.24
CA LEU A 23 0.04 -3.89 -5.78
C LEU A 23 -0.03 -3.26 -7.17
N GLN A 24 -0.88 -3.79 -8.06
CA GLN A 24 -1.10 -3.22 -9.39
C GLN A 24 -1.61 -1.77 -9.31
N ALA A 25 -2.55 -1.47 -8.41
CA ALA A 25 -3.03 -0.11 -8.22
C ALA A 25 -1.92 0.83 -7.75
N LEU A 26 -1.05 0.40 -6.82
CA LEU A 26 0.09 1.19 -6.36
C LEU A 26 1.13 1.41 -7.47
N GLN A 27 1.35 0.44 -8.33
CA GLN A 27 2.21 0.59 -9.53
C GLN A 27 1.64 1.63 -10.50
N LEU A 28 0.34 1.59 -10.78
CA LEU A 28 -0.32 2.60 -11.63
C LEU A 28 -0.24 4.01 -11.02
N LEU A 29 -0.39 4.13 -9.69
CA LEU A 29 -0.23 5.41 -9.01
C LEU A 29 1.23 5.92 -9.05
N HIS A 30 2.20 5.00 -9.11
CA HIS A 30 3.60 5.34 -9.22
C HIS A 30 4.02 5.76 -10.63
N ASP A 31 3.32 5.25 -11.66
CA ASP A 31 3.65 5.49 -13.06
C ASP A 31 3.76 7.00 -13.37
N PRO A 32 4.91 7.47 -13.92
CA PRO A 32 5.14 8.87 -14.28
C PRO A 32 4.11 9.45 -15.27
N MET A 33 3.51 8.61 -16.10
CA MET A 33 2.52 8.97 -17.11
C MET A 33 1.09 9.04 -16.56
N ILE A 34 0.85 8.49 -15.36
CA ILE A 34 -0.49 8.42 -14.74
C ILE A 34 -0.60 9.42 -13.59
N CYS A 35 0.04 9.13 -12.45
CA CYS A 35 -0.07 9.94 -11.24
C CYS A 35 1.29 10.40 -10.70
N ASN A 36 2.39 9.73 -11.05
CA ASN A 36 3.75 10.07 -10.67
C ASN A 36 3.92 10.28 -9.15
N ILE A 37 3.31 9.41 -8.33
CA ILE A 37 3.39 9.47 -6.86
C ILE A 37 4.52 8.54 -6.40
N SER A 38 5.44 9.03 -5.58
CA SER A 38 6.49 8.18 -5.01
C SER A 38 5.91 7.10 -4.08
N TYR A 39 6.40 5.87 -4.15
CA TYR A 39 6.07 4.80 -3.20
C TYR A 39 6.25 5.20 -1.73
N ARG A 40 7.21 6.09 -1.43
CA ARG A 40 7.45 6.61 -0.06
C ARG A 40 6.26 7.40 0.51
N LYS A 41 5.34 7.82 -0.36
CA LYS A 41 4.12 8.55 -0.01
C LYS A 41 2.89 7.63 0.03
N MET A 42 3.10 6.32 -0.09
CA MET A 42 2.07 5.30 -0.08
C MET A 42 2.15 4.49 1.21
N THR A 43 0.99 4.21 1.80
CA THR A 43 0.87 3.40 3.02
C THR A 43 -0.16 2.30 2.82
N ILE A 44 0.19 1.05 3.13
CA ILE A 44 -0.74 -0.08 3.20
C ILE A 44 -1.05 -0.36 4.67
N SER A 45 -2.33 -0.29 5.06
CA SER A 45 -2.78 -0.74 6.37
C SER A 45 -3.22 -2.20 6.32
N THR A 46 -2.90 -2.99 7.34
CA THR A 46 -3.31 -4.40 7.43
C THR A 46 -3.66 -4.81 8.85
N CYS A 47 -4.61 -5.74 9.00
CA CYS A 47 -4.87 -6.45 10.26
C CYS A 47 -3.85 -7.56 10.57
N GLY A 48 -2.90 -7.85 9.67
CA GLY A 48 -1.79 -8.76 9.94
C GLY A 48 -1.80 -10.05 9.12
N TRP A 49 -2.06 -9.99 7.81
CA TRP A 49 -1.97 -11.17 6.94
C TRP A 49 -0.52 -11.55 6.63
N VAL A 50 0.10 -12.29 7.56
CA VAL A 50 1.54 -12.59 7.60
C VAL A 50 2.16 -13.05 6.28
N PRO A 51 1.59 -14.01 5.52
CA PRO A 51 2.20 -14.45 4.26
C PRO A 51 2.41 -13.31 3.24
N ASN A 52 1.46 -12.38 3.16
CA ASN A 52 1.54 -11.28 2.20
C ASN A 52 2.29 -10.06 2.76
N ILE A 53 2.53 -9.99 4.07
CA ILE A 53 3.50 -9.06 4.64
C ILE A 53 4.90 -9.44 4.16
N TYR A 54 5.26 -10.72 4.20
CA TYR A 54 6.54 -11.21 3.67
C TYR A 54 6.61 -11.02 2.15
N LYS A 55 5.55 -11.37 1.42
CA LYS A 55 5.47 -11.12 -0.03
C LYS A 55 5.72 -9.64 -0.36
N LEU A 56 5.09 -8.71 0.38
CA LEU A 56 5.31 -7.27 0.20
C LEU A 56 6.75 -6.85 0.50
N ALA A 57 7.37 -7.44 1.52
CA ALA A 57 8.76 -7.16 1.87
C ALA A 57 9.73 -7.64 0.77
N ASP A 58 9.45 -8.79 0.15
CA ASP A 58 10.24 -9.37 -0.93
C ASP A 58 10.19 -8.52 -2.22
N GLU A 59 9.15 -7.70 -2.43
CA GLU A 59 9.09 -6.76 -3.57
C GLU A 59 10.16 -5.66 -3.49
N GLY A 60 10.72 -5.39 -2.31
CA GLY A 60 11.73 -4.34 -2.12
C GLY A 60 11.23 -2.92 -2.40
N LEU A 61 9.90 -2.70 -2.46
CA LEU A 61 9.31 -1.40 -2.71
C LEU A 61 9.32 -0.55 -1.43
N PRO A 62 9.67 0.75 -1.49
CA PRO A 62 9.73 1.61 -0.32
C PRO A 62 8.33 2.14 0.06
N ILE A 63 7.39 1.23 0.30
CA ILE A 63 6.01 1.49 0.75
C ILE A 63 5.96 1.38 2.27
N THR A 64 5.19 2.26 2.93
CA THR A 64 5.01 2.20 4.38
C THR A 64 3.98 1.13 4.74
N LEU A 65 4.30 0.24 5.67
CA LEU A 65 3.34 -0.72 6.24
C LEU A 65 2.81 -0.18 7.57
N ALA A 66 1.48 -0.06 7.69
CA ALA A 66 0.79 0.23 8.94
C ALA A 66 0.11 -1.05 9.46
N LEU A 67 0.43 -1.44 10.69
CA LEU A 67 -0.16 -2.62 11.33
C LEU A 67 -1.27 -2.19 12.31
N SER A 68 -2.49 -2.65 12.07
CA SER A 68 -3.65 -2.40 12.92
C SER A 68 -3.64 -3.33 14.14
N LEU A 69 -3.03 -2.88 15.24
CA LEU A 69 -3.06 -3.57 16.53
C LEU A 69 -4.17 -3.00 17.41
N HIS A 70 -5.06 -3.85 17.89
CA HIS A 70 -6.19 -3.46 18.75
C HIS A 70 -6.18 -4.15 20.12
N ALA A 71 -5.06 -4.79 20.47
CA ALA A 71 -4.85 -5.44 21.75
C ALA A 71 -3.39 -5.21 22.20
N THR A 72 -3.18 -5.17 23.52
CA THR A 72 -1.89 -5.00 24.20
C THR A 72 -1.54 -6.25 24.98
#